data_AF-F4H7L7-F1
#
_entry.id   AF-F4H7L7-F1
#
_cell.length_a   1.000
_cell.length_b   1.000
_cell.length_c   1.000
_cell.angle_alpha   90.00
_cell.angle_beta   90.00
_cell.angle_gamma   90.00
#
_symmetry.space_group_name_H-M   'P 1'
#
loop_
_entity.id
_entity.type
_entity.pdbx_description
1 polymer ?
#
loop_
_entity_poly.entity_id
_entity_poly.type
_entity_poly.pdbx_seq_one_letter_code
_entity_poly.pdbx_strand_id
1 'polypeptide(L)'
;MRRASARRQPDHEAAEPAERRASPPAALLALQATAGNRAVAGLLGAARSPRADAVALQRALTSPRFASDTVLQDVEAGRATLARGATGDPVRKVQHAVHDAGVLFRTFGVDGIFEAETARRVRQYQQRESVGGDTAGAVGAHTIRSLDARFPAMALPSTAGDPYTFAGMKAVLAQWNSAMLADLQNLRVEMVAGLSWADEQFDGTGWVPHPMPGAGETAGTSITIATGDTNENVAKSLYHEYQHARQPRAYQTRSWEAEETRVFEMETYWAIDRGLAADPGLTTTDPTTGAVSIDPSGVGATVGSYPGVGGPAVGEVIAKVGATRVRVRMPNGSITVRNAVAGDTVPGPRTITPPRHVVAAAEWR
;
A
#
# COMPACT_ATOMS: atom_id res chain seq x y z
N MET A 1 -70.43 -25.16 30.93
CA MET A 1 -71.29 -24.58 31.97
C MET A 1 -71.52 -25.67 33.02
N ARG A 2 -70.99 -25.51 34.26
CA ARG A 2 -71.23 -26.35 35.48
C ARG A 2 -70.68 -27.80 35.38
N ARG A 3 -70.13 -28.46 36.41
CA ARG A 3 -69.99 -28.22 37.86
C ARG A 3 -69.02 -29.28 38.45
N ALA A 4 -68.35 -28.90 39.54
CA ALA A 4 -68.09 -29.65 40.79
C ALA A 4 -67.39 -31.03 40.72
N SER A 5 -66.16 -31.16 41.25
CA SER A 5 -65.77 -31.35 42.67
C SER A 5 -66.00 -32.76 43.21
N ALA A 6 -64.91 -33.48 43.52
CA ALA A 6 -64.81 -34.32 44.72
C ALA A 6 -63.34 -34.63 45.07
N ARG A 7 -62.99 -34.33 46.32
CA ARG A 7 -61.75 -34.64 47.05
C ARG A 7 -61.54 -36.15 47.22
N ARG A 8 -60.26 -36.59 47.23
CA ARG A 8 -59.59 -37.27 48.36
C ARG A 8 -58.10 -37.49 48.05
N GLN A 9 -57.24 -37.01 48.96
CA GLN A 9 -55.84 -37.41 49.21
C GLN A 9 -55.85 -38.32 50.47
N PRO A 10 -54.74 -38.95 50.91
CA PRO A 10 -53.38 -39.00 50.36
C PRO A 10 -52.81 -40.44 50.29
N ASP A 11 -51.62 -40.62 49.72
CA ASP A 11 -50.46 -41.22 50.40
C ASP A 11 -49.34 -41.61 49.42
N HIS A 12 -48.11 -41.41 49.90
CA HIS A 12 -46.81 -41.89 49.41
C HIS A 12 -46.13 -41.12 48.25
N GLU A 13 -45.53 -40.01 48.67
CA GLU A 13 -44.15 -39.58 48.40
C GLU A 13 -43.21 -40.73 47.96
N ALA A 14 -42.84 -40.74 46.68
CA ALA A 14 -41.71 -41.50 46.15
C ALA A 14 -40.65 -40.51 45.68
N ALA A 15 -39.61 -40.36 46.49
CA ALA A 15 -38.41 -39.59 46.18
C ALA A 15 -37.66 -40.21 45.00
N GLU A 16 -37.34 -39.38 44.00
CA GLU A 16 -36.40 -39.72 42.94
C GLU A 16 -34.98 -39.94 43.51
N PRO A 17 -34.25 -40.98 43.06
CA PRO A 17 -32.90 -41.24 43.52
C PRO A 17 -31.90 -40.27 42.90
N ALA A 18 -31.12 -39.64 43.77
CA ALA A 18 -29.96 -38.81 43.44
C ALA A 18 -29.05 -39.44 42.37
N GLU A 19 -28.73 -38.67 41.32
CA GLU A 19 -27.69 -38.99 40.36
C GLU A 19 -26.38 -39.34 41.10
N ARG A 20 -25.98 -40.61 40.97
CA ARG A 20 -24.65 -41.05 41.39
C ARG A 20 -23.62 -40.37 40.50
N ARG A 21 -23.00 -39.29 41.00
CA ARG A 21 -21.74 -38.79 40.45
C ARG A 21 -20.73 -39.95 40.45
N ALA A 22 -20.33 -40.39 39.26
CA ALA A 22 -19.24 -41.35 39.12
C ALA A 22 -17.98 -40.77 39.78
N SER A 23 -17.48 -41.44 40.80
CA SER A 23 -16.20 -41.10 41.42
C SER A 23 -15.08 -41.24 40.37
N PRO A 24 -14.15 -40.28 40.27
CA PRO A 24 -13.05 -40.38 39.32
C PRO A 24 -12.23 -41.65 39.59
N PRO A 25 -11.64 -42.28 38.55
CA PRO A 25 -10.81 -43.47 38.72
C PRO A 25 -9.68 -43.17 39.71
N ALA A 26 -9.35 -44.13 40.57
CA ALA A 26 -8.36 -43.96 41.66
C ALA A 26 -7.00 -43.40 41.18
N ALA A 27 -6.62 -43.68 39.93
CA ALA A 27 -5.40 -43.14 39.31
C ALA A 27 -5.43 -41.61 39.14
N LEU A 28 -6.60 -41.03 38.85
CA LEU A 28 -6.78 -39.60 38.65
C LEU A 28 -6.75 -38.84 39.98
N LEU A 29 -7.33 -39.43 41.04
CA LEU A 29 -7.25 -38.90 42.40
C LEU A 29 -5.83 -39.01 42.98
N ALA A 30 -5.12 -40.11 42.70
CA ALA A 30 -3.71 -40.25 43.09
C ALA A 30 -2.82 -39.21 42.39
N LEU A 31 -2.99 -39.00 41.09
CA LEU A 31 -2.22 -38.01 40.34
C LEU A 31 -2.53 -36.57 40.79
N GLN A 32 -3.80 -36.29 41.12
CA GLN A 32 -4.24 -35.01 41.67
C GLN A 32 -3.69 -34.75 43.08
N ALA A 33 -3.58 -35.79 43.92
CA ALA A 33 -2.99 -35.70 45.26
C ALA A 33 -1.47 -35.49 45.23
N THR A 34 -0.76 -36.03 44.23
CA THR A 34 0.70 -35.91 44.13
C THR A 34 1.16 -34.68 43.35
N ALA A 35 0.45 -34.27 42.30
CA ALA A 35 0.90 -33.21 41.39
C ALA A 35 0.03 -31.94 41.41
N GLY A 36 -1.13 -31.98 42.07
CA GLY A 36 -2.08 -30.86 42.14
C GLY A 36 -2.89 -30.64 40.86
N ASN A 37 -4.05 -29.99 41.00
CA ASN A 37 -5.04 -29.83 39.92
C ASN A 37 -4.47 -29.12 38.67
N ARG A 38 -3.47 -28.25 38.85
CA ARG A 38 -2.85 -27.49 37.77
C ARG A 38 -1.98 -28.36 36.85
N ALA A 39 -1.30 -29.37 37.40
CA ALA A 39 -0.48 -30.30 36.62
C ALA A 39 -1.34 -31.30 35.84
N VAL A 40 -2.46 -31.75 36.44
CA VAL A 40 -3.43 -32.64 35.77
C VAL A 40 -4.13 -31.92 34.62
N ALA A 41 -4.48 -30.64 34.79
CA ALA A 41 -5.02 -29.81 33.70
C ALA A 41 -4.01 -29.60 32.56
N GLY A 42 -2.72 -29.48 32.86
CA GLY A 42 -1.65 -29.41 31.87
C GLY A 42 -1.48 -30.69 31.06
N LEU A 43 -1.55 -31.86 31.70
CA LEU A 43 -1.49 -33.17 31.04
C LEU A 43 -2.71 -33.47 30.16
N LEU A 44 -3.90 -33.05 30.59
CA LEU A 44 -5.12 -33.15 29.77
C LEU A 44 -5.14 -32.14 28.62
N GLY A 45 -4.51 -30.97 28.79
CA GLY A 45 -4.28 -29.99 27.73
C GLY A 45 -3.28 -30.46 26.66
N ALA A 46 -2.29 -31.26 27.06
CA ALA A 46 -1.29 -31.87 26.16
C ALA A 46 -1.83 -33.04 25.32
N ALA A 47 -3.03 -33.54 25.62
CA ALA A 47 -3.73 -34.55 24.81
C ALA A 47 -4.59 -33.93 23.68
N ARG A 48 -4.31 -32.68 23.27
CA ARG A 48 -4.83 -32.14 22.00
C ARG A 48 -4.17 -32.89 20.85
N SER A 49 -5.00 -33.39 19.94
CA SER A 49 -4.57 -34.29 18.86
C SER A 49 -3.48 -33.67 17.99
N PRO A 50 -2.39 -34.39 17.66
CA PRO A 50 -1.33 -33.92 16.75
C PRO A 50 -1.82 -33.62 15.31
N ARG A 51 -3.09 -33.89 15.00
CA ARG A 51 -3.74 -33.49 13.74
C ARG A 51 -4.08 -32.00 13.67
N ALA A 52 -4.26 -31.30 14.78
CA ALA A 52 -4.55 -29.85 14.76
C ALA A 52 -3.27 -29.03 14.52
N ASP A 53 -2.15 -29.44 15.13
CA ASP A 53 -0.87 -28.74 15.00
C ASP A 53 -0.14 -29.08 13.69
N ALA A 54 -0.36 -30.26 13.11
CA ALA A 54 0.19 -30.62 11.80
C ALA A 54 -0.50 -29.92 10.62
N VAL A 55 -1.71 -29.39 10.80
CA VAL A 55 -2.39 -28.53 9.81
C VAL A 55 -1.93 -27.06 9.94
N ALA A 56 -1.36 -26.65 11.07
CA ALA A 56 -0.85 -25.29 11.26
C ALA A 56 0.56 -25.04 10.68
N LEU A 57 1.21 -26.07 10.12
CA LEU A 57 2.41 -25.93 9.27
C LEU A 57 2.06 -25.64 7.79
N GLN A 58 0.85 -25.15 7.53
CA GLN A 58 0.43 -24.60 6.25
C GLN A 58 1.14 -23.25 6.06
N ARG A 59 1.89 -23.12 4.95
CA ARG A 59 2.91 -22.10 4.74
C ARG A 59 2.33 -20.69 4.83
N ALA A 60 2.67 -19.97 5.90
CA ALA A 60 2.39 -18.54 6.03
C ALA A 60 3.01 -17.76 4.87
N LEU A 61 2.32 -16.70 4.42
CA LEU A 61 2.84 -15.76 3.43
C LEU A 61 4.18 -15.17 3.89
N THR A 62 5.12 -15.01 2.97
CA THR A 62 6.52 -14.63 3.25
C THR A 62 6.92 -13.28 2.70
N SER A 63 6.19 -12.76 1.71
CA SER A 63 6.35 -11.42 1.18
C SER A 63 6.10 -10.40 2.28
N PRO A 64 6.97 -9.40 2.51
CA PRO A 64 6.74 -8.36 3.52
C PRO A 64 5.41 -7.63 3.28
N ARG A 65 4.99 -7.51 2.01
CA ARG A 65 3.71 -6.95 1.59
C ARG A 65 2.49 -7.67 2.18
N PHE A 66 2.59 -8.99 2.41
CA PHE A 66 1.43 -9.82 2.78
C PHE A 66 1.56 -10.51 4.14
N ALA A 67 2.79 -10.74 4.63
CA ALA A 67 3.05 -11.62 5.76
C ALA A 67 2.33 -11.20 7.06
N SER A 68 2.16 -9.89 7.28
CA SER A 68 1.51 -9.34 8.48
C SER A 68 -0.01 -9.19 8.34
N ASP A 69 -0.59 -9.43 7.16
CA ASP A 69 -2.00 -9.18 6.88
C ASP A 69 -2.85 -10.43 7.18
N THR A 70 -3.60 -10.39 8.28
CA THR A 70 -4.39 -11.54 8.74
C THR A 70 -5.47 -11.96 7.74
N VAL A 71 -6.04 -11.02 6.96
CA VAL A 71 -7.03 -11.33 5.93
C VAL A 71 -6.35 -12.08 4.78
N LEU A 72 -5.16 -11.65 4.35
CA LEU A 72 -4.43 -12.36 3.30
C LEU A 72 -3.92 -13.74 3.77
N GLN A 73 -3.57 -13.88 5.05
CA GLN A 73 -3.27 -15.20 5.63
C GLN A 73 -4.50 -16.12 5.62
N ASP A 74 -5.70 -15.59 5.88
CA ASP A 74 -6.96 -16.35 5.74
C ASP A 74 -7.24 -16.74 4.29
N VAL A 75 -6.90 -15.88 3.32
CA VAL A 75 -7.01 -16.19 1.88
C VAL A 75 -6.03 -17.30 1.49
N GLU A 76 -4.77 -17.25 1.95
CA GLU A 76 -3.75 -18.29 1.71
C GLU A 76 -4.23 -19.65 2.22
N ALA A 77 -4.76 -19.66 3.44
CA ALA A 77 -5.25 -20.87 4.09
C ALA A 77 -6.60 -21.37 3.54
N GLY A 78 -7.18 -20.67 2.54
CA GLY A 78 -8.47 -21.03 1.93
C GLY A 78 -9.68 -20.79 2.83
N ARG A 79 -9.53 -19.99 3.89
CA ARG A 79 -10.63 -19.57 4.79
C ARG A 79 -11.38 -18.35 4.28
N ALA A 80 -10.77 -17.58 3.38
CA ALA A 80 -11.35 -16.39 2.77
C ALA A 80 -11.04 -16.31 1.26
N THR A 81 -11.67 -15.36 0.58
CA THR A 81 -11.39 -15.03 -0.83
C THR A 81 -11.66 -13.54 -1.03
N LEU A 82 -10.77 -12.84 -1.72
CA LEU A 82 -11.08 -11.47 -2.17
C LEU A 82 -11.75 -11.52 -3.54
N ALA A 83 -12.95 -10.97 -3.63
CA ALA A 83 -13.74 -10.90 -4.85
C ALA A 83 -14.49 -9.58 -4.91
N ARG A 84 -15.36 -9.41 -5.91
CA ARG A 84 -16.12 -8.16 -6.08
C ARG A 84 -16.87 -7.76 -4.80
N GLY A 85 -16.78 -6.47 -4.44
CA GLY A 85 -17.33 -5.90 -3.22
C GLY A 85 -16.36 -5.92 -2.03
N ALA A 86 -15.24 -6.64 -2.10
CA ALA A 86 -14.19 -6.52 -1.09
C ALA A 86 -13.52 -5.13 -1.15
N THR A 87 -13.16 -4.59 0.01
CA THR A 87 -12.51 -3.27 0.12
C THR A 87 -11.42 -3.27 1.19
N GLY A 88 -10.54 -2.28 1.15
CA GLY A 88 -9.56 -1.99 2.21
C GLY A 88 -8.14 -2.40 1.85
N ASP A 89 -7.27 -2.38 2.85
CA ASP A 89 -5.83 -2.58 2.71
C ASP A 89 -5.44 -3.94 2.08
N PRO A 90 -6.10 -5.08 2.39
CA PRO A 90 -5.80 -6.35 1.73
C PRO A 90 -6.04 -6.30 0.21
N VAL A 91 -7.09 -5.60 -0.24
CA VAL A 91 -7.36 -5.40 -1.67
C VAL A 91 -6.31 -4.51 -2.29
N ARG A 92 -5.92 -3.42 -1.61
CA ARG A 92 -4.90 -2.48 -2.09
C ARG A 92 -3.55 -3.16 -2.30
N LYS A 93 -3.09 -3.96 -1.33
CA LYS A 93 -1.86 -4.77 -1.43
C LYS A 93 -1.89 -5.71 -2.64
N VAL A 94 -3.01 -6.40 -2.88
CA VAL A 94 -3.15 -7.27 -4.05
C VAL A 94 -3.17 -6.48 -5.36
N GLN A 95 -3.88 -5.36 -5.42
CA GLN A 95 -3.87 -4.48 -6.59
C GLN A 95 -2.45 -3.97 -6.89
N HIS A 96 -1.70 -3.54 -5.88
CA HIS A 96 -0.28 -3.15 -6.00
C HIS A 96 0.56 -4.28 -6.58
N ALA A 97 0.44 -5.49 -6.03
CA ALA A 97 1.22 -6.64 -6.48
C ALA A 97 0.89 -7.03 -7.93
N VAL A 98 -0.39 -7.02 -8.31
CA VAL A 98 -0.80 -7.26 -9.70
C VAL A 98 -0.31 -6.14 -10.62
N HIS A 99 -0.33 -4.88 -10.17
CA HIS A 99 0.20 -3.74 -10.90
C HIS A 99 1.70 -3.86 -11.15
N ASP A 100 2.48 -4.11 -10.10
CA ASP A 100 3.95 -4.28 -10.17
C ASP A 100 4.35 -5.51 -10.98
N ALA A 101 3.50 -6.54 -11.04
CA ALA A 101 3.67 -7.68 -11.94
C ALA A 101 3.50 -7.30 -13.44
N GLY A 102 3.11 -6.07 -13.74
CA GLY A 102 2.92 -5.55 -15.10
C GLY A 102 1.48 -5.61 -15.60
N VAL A 103 0.52 -5.96 -14.74
CA VAL A 103 -0.91 -5.94 -15.09
C VAL A 103 -1.52 -4.64 -14.59
N LEU A 104 -1.30 -3.56 -15.34
CA LEU A 104 -1.61 -2.20 -14.91
C LEU A 104 -3.12 -1.93 -14.74
N PHE A 105 -3.46 -1.20 -13.68
CA PHE A 105 -4.80 -0.69 -13.41
C PHE A 105 -4.97 0.68 -14.07
N ARG A 106 -5.60 0.72 -15.25
CA ARG A 106 -5.61 1.90 -16.12
C ARG A 106 -6.86 2.77 -15.98
N THR A 107 -7.90 2.29 -15.28
CA THR A 107 -9.14 3.05 -15.12
C THR A 107 -9.13 3.78 -13.79
N PHE A 108 -9.13 3.05 -12.68
CA PHE A 108 -9.20 3.60 -11.32
C PHE A 108 -7.87 3.55 -10.58
N GLY A 109 -6.91 2.74 -11.03
CA GLY A 109 -5.63 2.57 -10.35
C GLY A 109 -5.71 1.58 -9.19
N VAL A 110 -4.83 1.75 -8.21
CA VAL A 110 -4.82 0.99 -6.97
C VAL A 110 -5.54 1.81 -5.91
N ASP A 111 -6.78 1.47 -5.62
CA ASP A 111 -7.70 2.25 -4.78
C ASP A 111 -8.19 1.49 -3.54
N GLY A 112 -7.86 0.21 -3.44
CA GLY A 112 -8.35 -0.69 -2.39
C GLY A 112 -9.80 -1.14 -2.58
N ILE A 113 -10.36 -1.01 -3.79
CA ILE A 113 -11.74 -1.38 -4.11
C ILE A 113 -11.76 -2.52 -5.13
N PHE A 114 -12.31 -3.67 -4.74
CA PHE A 114 -12.39 -4.84 -5.59
C PHE A 114 -13.67 -4.79 -6.42
N GLU A 115 -13.61 -4.17 -7.59
CA GLU A 115 -14.74 -4.09 -8.51
C GLU A 115 -14.43 -4.72 -9.87
N ALA A 116 -15.17 -4.33 -10.91
CA ALA A 116 -15.05 -4.89 -12.24
C ALA A 116 -13.64 -4.77 -12.86
N GLU A 117 -12.92 -3.66 -12.62
CA GLU A 117 -11.52 -3.56 -13.07
C GLU A 117 -10.63 -4.53 -12.31
N THR A 118 -10.68 -4.56 -10.99
CA THR A 118 -9.86 -5.45 -10.15
C THR A 118 -10.07 -6.91 -10.52
N ALA A 119 -11.32 -7.36 -10.66
CA ALA A 119 -11.62 -8.72 -11.09
C ALA A 119 -11.03 -9.05 -12.48
N ARG A 120 -11.09 -8.12 -13.42
CA ARG A 120 -10.52 -8.30 -14.77
C ARG A 120 -8.99 -8.37 -14.73
N ARG A 121 -8.35 -7.52 -13.92
CA ARG A 121 -6.88 -7.50 -13.78
C ARG A 121 -6.35 -8.73 -13.06
N VAL A 122 -7.00 -9.17 -11.99
CA VAL A 122 -6.68 -10.44 -11.32
C VAL A 122 -6.79 -11.61 -12.30
N ARG A 123 -7.86 -11.67 -13.12
CA ARG A 123 -7.99 -12.70 -14.15
C ARG A 123 -6.86 -12.67 -15.18
N GLN A 124 -6.49 -11.48 -15.64
CA GLN A 124 -5.38 -11.30 -16.57
C GLN A 124 -4.04 -11.76 -15.95
N TYR A 125 -3.81 -11.44 -14.67
CA TYR A 125 -2.66 -11.94 -13.91
C TYR A 125 -2.67 -13.47 -13.82
N GLN A 126 -3.78 -14.07 -13.41
CA GLN A 126 -3.93 -15.52 -13.31
C GLN A 126 -3.66 -16.22 -14.65
N GLN A 127 -4.16 -15.68 -15.75
CA GLN A 127 -3.89 -16.21 -17.10
C GLN A 127 -2.42 -16.09 -17.48
N ARG A 128 -1.80 -14.93 -17.22
CA ARG A 128 -0.41 -14.66 -17.57
C ARG A 128 0.56 -15.54 -16.78
N GLU A 129 0.32 -15.72 -15.49
CA GLU A 129 1.15 -16.50 -14.58
C GLU A 129 0.69 -17.98 -14.49
N SER A 130 -0.28 -18.39 -15.32
CA SER A 130 -0.83 -19.75 -15.34
C SER A 130 -1.34 -20.26 -13.98
N VAL A 131 -1.92 -19.36 -13.19
CA VAL A 131 -2.51 -19.67 -11.88
C VAL A 131 -3.87 -20.33 -12.08
N GLY A 132 -3.93 -21.64 -11.85
CA GLY A 132 -5.18 -22.40 -11.73
C GLY A 132 -5.61 -22.60 -10.27
N GLY A 133 -6.81 -23.13 -10.06
CA GLY A 133 -7.33 -23.52 -8.74
C GLY A 133 -8.26 -22.51 -8.07
N ASP A 134 -8.16 -21.23 -8.45
CA ASP A 134 -9.08 -20.18 -7.98
C ASP A 134 -10.17 -19.85 -9.03
N THR A 135 -11.26 -19.22 -8.58
CA THR A 135 -12.25 -18.66 -9.49
C THR A 135 -11.63 -17.49 -10.28
N ALA A 136 -11.83 -17.48 -11.60
CA ALA A 136 -11.23 -16.50 -12.50
C ALA A 136 -11.61 -15.04 -12.14
N GLY A 137 -10.62 -14.25 -11.73
CA GLY A 137 -10.79 -12.88 -11.29
C GLY A 137 -11.17 -12.70 -9.82
N ALA A 138 -11.14 -13.76 -9.02
CA ALA A 138 -11.13 -13.70 -7.56
C ALA A 138 -9.74 -14.13 -7.05
N VAL A 139 -9.35 -13.66 -5.87
CA VAL A 139 -8.05 -13.95 -5.24
C VAL A 139 -8.31 -14.97 -4.14
N GLY A 140 -8.03 -16.23 -4.44
CA GLY A 140 -8.00 -17.31 -3.49
C GLY A 140 -6.56 -17.70 -3.14
N ALA A 141 -6.43 -18.87 -2.54
CA ALA A 141 -5.18 -19.41 -2.04
C ALA A 141 -4.09 -19.53 -3.12
N HIS A 142 -4.44 -19.91 -4.35
CA HIS A 142 -3.45 -20.09 -5.42
C HIS A 142 -2.92 -18.76 -5.94
N THR A 143 -3.80 -17.77 -6.07
CA THR A 143 -3.45 -16.43 -6.54
C THR A 143 -2.57 -15.71 -5.53
N ILE A 144 -2.92 -15.75 -4.24
CA ILE A 144 -2.09 -15.07 -3.22
C ILE A 144 -0.73 -15.73 -3.07
N ARG A 145 -0.62 -17.07 -3.15
CA ARG A 145 0.67 -17.76 -3.16
C ARG A 145 1.52 -17.43 -4.37
N SER A 146 0.90 -17.28 -5.54
CA SER A 146 1.60 -16.85 -6.76
C SER A 146 2.17 -15.44 -6.60
N LEU A 147 1.39 -14.52 -6.03
CA LEU A 147 1.85 -13.16 -5.75
C LEU A 147 2.95 -13.16 -4.67
N ASP A 148 2.80 -13.92 -3.60
CA ASP A 148 3.78 -14.04 -2.51
C ASP A 148 5.15 -14.48 -3.04
N ALA A 149 5.15 -15.55 -3.84
CA ALA A 149 6.36 -16.08 -4.47
C ALA A 149 7.02 -15.09 -5.44
N ARG A 150 6.23 -14.18 -6.03
CA ARG A 150 6.73 -13.16 -6.97
C ARG A 150 7.40 -11.98 -6.25
N PHE A 151 6.99 -11.70 -5.01
CA PHE A 151 7.49 -10.55 -4.24
C PHE A 151 8.12 -11.03 -2.92
N PRO A 152 9.14 -11.90 -2.95
CA PRO A 152 9.72 -12.45 -1.74
C PRO A 152 10.41 -11.37 -0.91
N ALA A 153 10.55 -11.61 0.40
CA ALA A 153 11.46 -10.83 1.23
C ALA A 153 12.89 -10.99 0.68
N MET A 154 13.50 -9.88 0.26
CA MET A 154 14.85 -9.86 -0.29
C MET A 154 15.68 -8.78 0.39
N ALA A 155 16.97 -9.04 0.55
CA ALA A 155 17.91 -7.98 0.88
C ALA A 155 18.02 -7.02 -0.31
N LEU A 156 18.00 -5.72 -0.02
CA LEU A 156 18.35 -4.72 -1.01
C LEU A 156 19.78 -4.97 -1.53
N PRO A 157 20.09 -4.58 -2.78
CA PRO A 157 21.46 -4.58 -3.24
C PRO A 157 22.32 -3.80 -2.24
N SER A 158 23.53 -4.28 -1.93
CA SER A 158 24.43 -3.59 -1.00
C SER A 158 24.76 -2.16 -1.45
N THR A 159 24.58 -1.87 -2.73
CA THR A 159 24.78 -0.55 -3.35
C THR A 159 23.58 0.38 -3.24
N ALA A 160 22.46 -0.02 -2.62
CA ALA A 160 21.25 0.79 -2.54
C ALA A 160 21.52 2.18 -1.92
N GLY A 161 22.30 2.23 -0.84
CA GLY A 161 22.69 3.48 -0.17
C GLY A 161 23.89 4.20 -0.80
N ASP A 162 24.53 3.63 -1.82
CA ASP A 162 25.66 4.28 -2.50
C ASP A 162 25.17 5.44 -3.36
N PRO A 163 26.04 6.44 -3.67
CA PRO A 163 25.75 7.45 -4.68
C PRO A 163 25.27 6.83 -5.99
N TYR A 164 24.41 7.56 -6.69
CA TYR A 164 23.80 7.09 -7.93
C TYR A 164 24.82 6.54 -8.93
N THR A 165 24.52 5.34 -9.40
CA THR A 165 24.95 4.79 -10.69
C THR A 165 23.73 4.21 -11.37
N PHE A 166 23.68 4.26 -12.71
CA PHE A 166 22.56 3.66 -13.43
C PHE A 166 22.39 2.16 -13.09
N ALA A 167 23.49 1.42 -12.96
CA ALA A 167 23.48 0.01 -12.61
C ALA A 167 22.97 -0.26 -11.19
N GLY A 168 23.38 0.55 -10.20
CA GLY A 168 22.92 0.42 -8.82
C GLY A 168 21.43 0.69 -8.67
N MET A 169 20.94 1.80 -9.24
CA MET A 169 19.52 2.13 -9.28
C MET A 169 18.70 1.04 -9.98
N LYS A 170 19.15 0.56 -11.15
CA LYS A 170 18.48 -0.52 -11.88
C LYS A 170 18.45 -1.82 -11.06
N ALA A 171 19.51 -2.14 -10.32
CA ALA A 171 19.53 -3.31 -9.43
C ALA A 171 18.50 -3.20 -8.30
N VAL A 172 18.27 -1.99 -7.76
CA VAL A 172 17.16 -1.75 -6.82
C VAL A 172 15.83 -2.04 -7.50
N LEU A 173 15.55 -1.48 -8.68
CA LEU A 173 14.26 -1.72 -9.36
C LEU A 173 14.05 -3.18 -9.79
N ALA A 174 15.08 -3.86 -10.28
CA ALA A 174 14.96 -5.16 -10.96
C ALA A 174 14.37 -6.28 -10.11
N GLN A 175 14.49 -6.22 -8.79
CA GLN A 175 14.01 -7.28 -7.90
C GLN A 175 12.49 -7.50 -8.02
N TRP A 176 11.69 -6.43 -8.03
CA TRP A 176 10.22 -6.53 -8.04
C TRP A 176 9.59 -5.92 -9.30
N ASN A 177 10.32 -5.06 -10.03
CA ASN A 177 9.75 -4.20 -11.07
C ASN A 177 10.28 -4.53 -12.46
N SER A 178 10.56 -5.81 -12.75
CA SER A 178 11.00 -6.25 -14.09
C SER A 178 10.04 -5.86 -15.22
N ALA A 179 8.73 -5.86 -14.95
CA ALA A 179 7.73 -5.41 -15.91
C ALA A 179 7.79 -3.89 -16.17
N MET A 180 8.04 -3.08 -15.13
CA MET A 180 8.28 -1.65 -15.28
C MET A 180 9.56 -1.40 -16.08
N LEU A 181 10.66 -2.09 -15.77
CA LEU A 181 11.92 -1.96 -16.53
C LEU A 181 11.74 -2.30 -18.03
N ALA A 182 10.93 -3.32 -18.34
CA ALA A 182 10.57 -3.64 -19.71
C ALA A 182 9.76 -2.51 -20.37
N ASP A 183 8.86 -1.89 -19.63
CA ASP A 183 8.00 -0.82 -20.14
C ASP A 183 8.72 0.54 -20.27
N LEU A 184 9.72 0.82 -19.43
CA LEU A 184 10.60 2.00 -19.53
C LEU A 184 11.35 2.06 -20.87
N GLN A 185 11.55 0.93 -21.55
CA GLN A 185 12.10 0.88 -22.91
C GLN A 185 11.23 1.63 -23.94
N ASN A 186 9.96 1.86 -23.63
CA ASN A 186 9.00 2.56 -24.49
C ASN A 186 8.80 4.03 -24.07
N LEU A 187 9.57 4.51 -23.09
CA LEU A 187 9.53 5.88 -22.58
C LEU A 187 10.87 6.57 -22.85
N ARG A 188 10.83 7.90 -22.99
CA ARG A 188 12.06 8.70 -23.06
C ARG A 188 12.49 9.03 -21.63
N VAL A 189 13.50 8.35 -21.12
CA VAL A 189 14.03 8.62 -19.77
C VAL A 189 15.35 9.39 -19.88
N GLU A 190 15.41 10.56 -19.25
CA GLU A 190 16.59 11.43 -19.20
C GLU A 190 17.08 11.58 -17.76
N MET A 191 18.28 11.09 -17.49
CA MET A 191 18.97 11.23 -16.20
C MET A 191 19.77 12.54 -16.21
N VAL A 192 19.62 13.37 -15.19
CA VAL A 192 20.27 14.69 -15.08
C VAL A 192 20.91 14.86 -13.71
N ALA A 193 22.00 15.62 -13.60
CA ALA A 193 22.65 15.82 -12.29
C ALA A 193 21.79 16.60 -11.29
N GLY A 194 20.90 17.46 -11.79
CA GLY A 194 19.96 18.21 -10.97
C GLY A 194 18.80 18.75 -11.78
N LEU A 195 17.66 18.89 -11.11
CA LEU A 195 16.42 19.42 -11.65
C LEU A 195 15.86 20.43 -10.64
N SER A 196 15.42 21.58 -11.13
CA SER A 196 14.73 22.56 -10.30
C SER A 196 13.80 23.44 -11.13
N TRP A 197 12.90 24.12 -10.47
CA TRP A 197 12.08 25.17 -11.07
C TRP A 197 12.42 26.51 -10.43
N ALA A 198 12.57 27.55 -11.26
CA ALA A 198 12.88 28.90 -10.80
C ALA A 198 11.61 29.58 -10.28
N ASP A 199 10.96 28.94 -9.31
CA ASP A 199 9.71 29.38 -8.73
C ASP A 199 9.92 30.69 -7.96
N GLU A 200 8.82 31.40 -7.75
CA GLU A 200 8.80 32.65 -7.02
C GLU A 200 7.73 32.60 -5.94
N GLN A 201 8.03 33.23 -4.80
CA GLN A 201 7.09 33.43 -3.71
C GLN A 201 6.80 34.91 -3.52
N PHE A 202 5.55 35.26 -3.25
CA PHE A 202 5.17 36.62 -2.89
C PHE A 202 5.45 36.85 -1.40
N ASP A 203 6.32 37.80 -1.07
CA ASP A 203 6.71 38.11 0.32
C ASP A 203 5.76 39.08 1.04
N GLY A 204 4.68 39.49 0.37
CA GLY A 204 3.75 40.53 0.82
C GLY A 204 3.98 41.89 0.16
N THR A 205 5.15 42.11 -0.44
CA THR A 205 5.52 43.35 -1.15
C THR A 205 5.87 43.11 -2.61
N GLY A 206 6.49 41.97 -2.92
CA GLY A 206 6.92 41.60 -4.26
C GLY A 206 7.19 40.11 -4.41
N TRP A 207 7.51 39.70 -5.64
CA TRP A 207 7.92 38.33 -5.94
C TRP A 207 9.42 38.18 -5.74
N VAL A 208 9.81 37.19 -4.95
CA VAL A 208 11.21 36.86 -4.68
C VAL A 208 11.52 35.44 -5.17
N PRO A 209 12.76 35.17 -5.64
CA PRO A 209 13.15 33.82 -6.02
C PRO A 209 12.96 32.82 -4.88
N HIS A 210 12.30 31.71 -5.16
CA HIS A 210 12.05 30.62 -4.25
C HIS A 210 12.19 29.28 -5.01
N PRO A 211 13.38 28.95 -5.53
CA PRO A 211 13.52 27.82 -6.43
C PRO A 211 13.18 26.50 -5.72
N MET A 212 12.36 25.69 -6.37
CA MET A 212 11.99 24.37 -5.89
C MET A 212 12.93 23.31 -6.49
N PRO A 213 13.68 22.54 -5.68
CA PRO A 213 14.42 21.39 -6.18
C PRO A 213 13.45 20.27 -6.58
N GLY A 214 13.76 19.56 -7.66
CA GLY A 214 13.00 18.41 -8.14
C GLY A 214 13.83 17.14 -8.14
N ALA A 215 13.21 16.03 -7.74
CA ALA A 215 13.79 14.70 -7.89
C ALA A 215 13.45 14.06 -9.25
N GLY A 216 12.31 14.46 -9.83
CA GLY A 216 11.86 13.99 -11.14
C GLY A 216 10.80 14.91 -11.76
N GLU A 217 10.50 14.67 -13.03
CA GLU A 217 9.29 15.17 -13.68
C GLU A 217 8.83 14.20 -14.77
N THR A 218 7.53 14.22 -15.03
CA THR A 218 6.92 13.50 -16.15
C THR A 218 6.15 14.45 -17.05
N ALA A 219 6.45 14.40 -18.35
CA ALA A 219 5.73 15.10 -19.39
C ALA A 219 5.35 14.13 -20.52
N GLY A 220 4.10 13.66 -20.51
CA GLY A 220 3.61 12.68 -21.47
C GLY A 220 4.37 11.35 -21.37
N THR A 221 5.16 11.02 -22.39
CA THR A 221 6.00 9.81 -22.42
C THR A 221 7.48 10.09 -22.11
N SER A 222 7.81 11.29 -21.64
CA SER A 222 9.14 11.66 -21.21
C SER A 222 9.20 11.73 -19.69
N ILE A 223 10.24 11.14 -19.12
CA ILE A 223 10.57 11.21 -17.70
C ILE A 223 11.96 11.84 -17.58
N THR A 224 12.13 12.83 -16.70
CA THR A 224 13.44 13.38 -16.33
C THR A 224 13.69 13.07 -14.87
N ILE A 225 14.86 12.56 -14.49
CA ILE A 225 15.19 12.21 -13.11
C ILE A 225 16.51 12.87 -12.69
N ALA A 226 16.51 13.52 -11.53
CA ALA A 226 17.71 14.02 -10.90
C ALA A 226 18.51 12.88 -10.25
N THR A 227 19.82 12.87 -10.46
CA THR A 227 20.73 11.78 -10.02
C THR A 227 21.64 12.18 -8.87
N GLY A 228 21.38 13.31 -8.21
CA GLY A 228 22.21 13.84 -7.13
C GLY A 228 22.05 13.14 -5.77
N ASP A 229 21.51 11.92 -5.75
CA ASP A 229 21.15 11.18 -4.55
C ASP A 229 21.65 9.72 -4.62
N THR A 230 21.23 8.88 -3.68
CA THR A 230 21.56 7.45 -3.61
C THR A 230 20.82 6.64 -4.67
N ASN A 231 21.33 5.44 -4.98
CA ASN A 231 20.67 4.51 -5.91
C ASN A 231 19.21 4.23 -5.52
N GLU A 232 18.94 4.09 -4.23
CA GLU A 232 17.61 3.87 -3.67
C GLU A 232 16.68 5.07 -3.86
N ASN A 233 17.14 6.28 -3.52
CA ASN A 233 16.33 7.49 -3.67
C ASN A 233 16.03 7.79 -5.15
N VAL A 234 17.01 7.60 -6.03
CA VAL A 234 16.79 7.74 -7.47
C VAL A 234 15.84 6.67 -8.01
N ALA A 235 15.88 5.43 -7.47
CA ALA A 235 14.92 4.38 -7.84
C ALA A 235 13.49 4.74 -7.39
N LYS A 236 13.32 5.30 -6.19
CA LYS A 236 12.05 5.83 -5.69
C LYS A 236 11.49 6.93 -6.61
N SER A 237 12.30 7.94 -6.95
CA SER A 237 11.89 9.01 -7.86
C SER A 237 11.54 8.48 -9.25
N LEU A 238 12.30 7.53 -9.80
CA LEU A 238 11.93 6.92 -11.08
C LEU A 238 10.64 6.09 -11.00
N TYR A 239 10.39 5.40 -9.88
CA TYR A 239 9.12 4.71 -9.66
C TYR A 239 7.96 5.71 -9.60
N HIS A 240 8.12 6.80 -8.84
CA HIS A 240 7.17 7.90 -8.74
C HIS A 240 6.79 8.45 -10.12
N GLU A 241 7.78 8.89 -10.90
CA GLU A 241 7.54 9.45 -12.24
C GLU A 241 6.95 8.43 -13.21
N TYR A 242 7.34 7.15 -13.11
CA TYR A 242 6.72 6.09 -13.90
C TYR A 242 5.21 5.98 -13.61
N GLN A 243 4.77 6.18 -12.37
CA GLN A 243 3.34 6.17 -12.03
C GLN A 243 2.59 7.35 -12.64
N HIS A 244 3.20 8.53 -12.79
CA HIS A 244 2.64 9.63 -13.58
C HIS A 244 2.55 9.24 -15.06
N ALA A 245 3.62 8.67 -15.63
CA ALA A 245 3.64 8.29 -17.05
C ALA A 245 2.59 7.21 -17.39
N ARG A 246 2.18 6.42 -16.39
CA ARG A 246 1.18 5.35 -16.50
C ARG A 246 -0.11 5.62 -15.74
N GLN A 247 -0.39 6.89 -15.48
CA GLN A 247 -1.51 7.32 -14.67
C GLN A 247 -2.87 6.77 -15.15
N PRO A 248 -3.74 6.30 -14.23
CA PRO A 248 -5.08 5.84 -14.55
C PRO A 248 -5.96 6.99 -15.09
N ARG A 249 -6.90 6.64 -15.97
CA ARG A 249 -7.85 7.60 -16.57
C ARG A 249 -8.66 8.40 -15.55
N ALA A 250 -9.03 7.79 -14.42
CA ALA A 250 -9.80 8.44 -13.37
C ALA A 250 -9.04 9.59 -12.68
N TYR A 251 -7.72 9.66 -12.84
CA TYR A 251 -6.89 10.70 -12.26
C TYR A 251 -6.51 11.78 -13.28
N GLN A 252 -6.45 11.48 -14.58
CA GLN A 252 -6.17 12.44 -15.67
C GLN A 252 -7.08 13.67 -15.74
N THR A 253 -8.24 13.63 -15.07
CA THR A 253 -9.21 14.74 -15.01
C THR A 253 -9.35 15.33 -13.60
N ARG A 254 -8.51 14.92 -12.65
CA ARG A 254 -8.53 15.44 -11.27
C ARG A 254 -7.60 16.64 -11.15
N SER A 255 -7.61 17.28 -9.97
CA SER A 255 -6.60 18.27 -9.63
C SER A 255 -5.23 17.61 -9.55
N TRP A 256 -4.19 18.37 -9.93
CA TRP A 256 -2.79 17.95 -9.78
C TRP A 256 -2.50 17.38 -8.38
N GLU A 257 -3.01 18.02 -7.32
CA GLU A 257 -2.90 17.55 -5.93
C GLU A 257 -3.42 16.12 -5.72
N ALA A 258 -4.55 15.76 -6.33
CA ALA A 258 -5.10 14.41 -6.22
C ALA A 258 -4.32 13.39 -7.06
N GLU A 259 -3.69 13.83 -8.15
CA GLU A 259 -2.77 13.02 -8.94
C GLU A 259 -1.49 12.71 -8.15
N GLU A 260 -0.87 13.76 -7.60
CA GLU A 260 0.37 13.71 -6.83
C GLU A 260 0.21 12.88 -5.55
N THR A 261 -0.86 13.13 -4.79
CA THR A 261 -1.18 12.37 -3.56
C THR A 261 -1.22 10.87 -3.84
N ARG A 262 -1.89 10.46 -4.93
CA ARG A 262 -1.95 9.05 -5.31
C ARG A 262 -0.56 8.50 -5.63
N VAL A 263 0.28 9.26 -6.33
CA VAL A 263 1.61 8.79 -6.70
C VAL A 263 2.52 8.65 -5.49
N PHE A 264 2.48 9.60 -4.55
CA PHE A 264 3.15 9.47 -3.25
C PHE A 264 2.64 8.27 -2.46
N GLU A 265 1.33 8.02 -2.43
CA GLU A 265 0.80 6.81 -1.80
C GLU A 265 1.37 5.55 -2.44
N MET A 266 1.39 5.50 -3.78
CA MET A 266 1.90 4.35 -4.53
C MET A 266 3.38 4.08 -4.25
N GLU A 267 4.20 5.13 -4.28
CA GLU A 267 5.63 5.07 -4.00
C GLU A 267 5.89 4.67 -2.53
N THR A 268 5.15 5.25 -1.59
CA THR A 268 5.32 4.99 -0.16
C THR A 268 4.99 3.53 0.17
N TYR A 269 3.88 2.99 -0.35
CA TYR A 269 3.57 1.56 -0.23
C TYR A 269 4.66 0.69 -0.86
N TRP A 270 5.12 1.05 -2.07
CA TRP A 270 6.20 0.33 -2.73
C TRP A 270 7.51 0.33 -1.92
N ALA A 271 7.85 1.44 -1.27
CA ALA A 271 9.02 1.54 -0.42
C ALA A 271 8.90 0.69 0.86
N ILE A 272 7.78 0.82 1.59
CA ILE A 272 7.50 0.06 2.82
C ILE A 272 7.55 -1.45 2.54
N ASP A 273 6.84 -1.91 1.52
CA ASP A 273 6.75 -3.34 1.18
C ASP A 273 8.11 -3.96 0.85
N ARG A 274 9.08 -3.13 0.47
CA ARG A 274 10.42 -3.54 0.07
C ARG A 274 11.48 -3.35 1.14
N GLY A 275 11.10 -2.81 2.30
CA GLY A 275 12.05 -2.45 3.36
C GLY A 275 13.02 -1.35 2.93
N LEU A 276 12.63 -0.50 1.97
CA LEU A 276 13.35 0.73 1.65
C LEU A 276 13.19 1.72 2.81
N ALA A 277 14.13 2.64 2.93
CA ALA A 277 14.02 3.79 3.81
C ALA A 277 12.81 4.63 3.38
N ALA A 278 11.72 4.48 4.14
CA ALA A 278 10.52 5.27 3.96
C ALA A 278 10.74 6.68 4.50
N ASP A 279 10.13 7.66 3.85
CA ASP A 279 10.18 9.05 4.31
C ASP A 279 9.39 9.17 5.63
N PRO A 280 9.99 9.65 6.73
CA PRO A 280 9.29 9.81 8.01
C PRO A 280 8.18 10.86 7.95
N GLY A 281 8.18 11.76 6.97
CA GLY A 281 7.08 12.69 6.70
C GLY A 281 5.91 12.07 5.95
N LEU A 282 6.07 10.86 5.37
CA LEU A 282 5.03 10.15 4.61
C LEU A 282 4.54 8.88 5.31
N THR A 283 5.13 8.55 6.46
CA THR A 283 4.89 7.28 7.15
C THR A 283 4.65 7.48 8.64
N THR A 284 3.94 6.51 9.21
CA THR A 284 3.75 6.39 10.64
C THR A 284 4.19 4.99 11.10
N THR A 285 4.74 4.92 12.30
CA THR A 285 5.19 3.67 12.91
C THR A 285 4.29 3.35 14.09
N ASP A 286 3.68 2.17 14.08
CA ASP A 286 2.94 1.66 15.23
C ASP A 286 3.90 1.48 16.42
N PRO A 287 3.68 2.19 17.55
CA PRO A 287 4.60 2.13 18.69
C PRO A 287 4.60 0.77 19.41
N THR A 288 3.59 -0.06 19.16
CA THR A 288 3.41 -1.38 19.78
C THR A 288 4.09 -2.46 18.93
N THR A 289 3.88 -2.41 17.62
CA THR A 289 4.33 -3.47 16.70
C THR A 289 5.61 -3.11 15.95
N GLY A 290 5.97 -1.83 15.90
CA GLY A 290 7.03 -1.31 15.04
C GLY A 290 6.68 -1.33 13.55
N ALA A 291 5.43 -1.68 13.20
CA ALA A 291 5.01 -1.74 11.80
C ALA A 291 4.94 -0.33 11.20
N VAL A 292 5.59 -0.16 10.06
CA VAL A 292 5.54 1.08 9.29
C VAL A 292 4.37 1.01 8.33
N SER A 293 3.58 2.07 8.27
CA SER A 293 2.46 2.24 7.35
C SER A 293 2.46 3.67 6.81
N ILE A 294 1.69 3.89 5.75
CA ILE A 294 1.53 5.24 5.19
C ILE A 294 0.85 6.18 6.19
N ASP A 295 1.28 7.44 6.21
CA ASP A 295 0.59 8.54 6.87
C ASP A 295 -0.11 9.41 5.83
N PRO A 296 -1.42 9.23 5.59
CA PRO A 296 -2.17 10.04 4.62
C PRO A 296 -2.12 11.55 4.93
N SER A 297 -1.98 11.93 6.19
CA SER A 297 -1.89 13.35 6.57
C SER A 297 -0.53 13.93 6.22
N GLY A 298 0.54 13.16 6.41
CA GLY A 298 1.89 13.49 5.99
C GLY A 298 2.03 13.60 4.47
N VAL A 299 1.39 12.69 3.71
CA VAL A 299 1.30 12.79 2.25
C VAL A 299 0.56 14.07 1.83
N GLY A 300 -0.61 14.34 2.42
CA GLY A 300 -1.37 15.56 2.13
C GLY A 300 -0.60 16.84 2.45
N ALA A 301 0.14 16.86 3.55
CA ALA A 301 0.99 18.00 3.92
C ALA A 301 2.16 18.18 2.94
N THR A 302 2.80 17.09 2.51
CA THR A 302 3.87 17.12 1.51
C THR A 302 3.36 17.68 0.19
N VAL A 303 2.27 17.14 -0.36
CA VAL A 303 1.67 17.63 -1.61
C VAL A 303 1.17 19.07 -1.47
N GLY A 304 0.56 19.40 -0.32
CA GLY A 304 0.10 20.75 -0.02
C GLY A 304 1.22 21.79 0.10
N SER A 305 2.47 21.37 0.25
CA SER A 305 3.63 22.28 0.27
C SER A 305 4.11 22.68 -1.12
N TYR A 306 3.62 22.04 -2.19
CA TYR A 306 4.10 22.32 -3.53
C TYR A 306 3.67 23.70 -4.01
N PRO A 307 4.51 24.36 -4.83
CA PRO A 307 4.21 25.66 -5.41
C PRO A 307 2.84 25.71 -6.06
N GLY A 308 2.06 26.71 -5.72
CA GLY A 308 0.71 26.91 -6.25
C GLY A 308 -0.38 26.10 -5.55
N VAL A 309 -0.06 25.08 -4.74
CA VAL A 309 -1.08 24.31 -3.98
C VAL A 309 -1.30 24.96 -2.62
N GLY A 310 -2.57 25.23 -2.27
CA GLY A 310 -2.94 25.53 -0.89
C GLY A 310 -2.40 26.83 -0.28
N GLY A 311 -2.39 27.94 -1.03
CA GLY A 311 -2.20 29.27 -0.41
C GLY A 311 -3.29 29.57 0.65
N PRO A 312 -3.11 30.58 1.52
CA PRO A 312 -4.06 30.92 2.59
C PRO A 312 -5.47 31.33 2.09
N ALA A 313 -5.66 31.46 0.78
CA ALA A 313 -6.95 31.69 0.13
C ALA A 313 -7.26 30.53 -0.85
N VAL A 314 -8.42 29.89 -0.66
CA VAL A 314 -8.95 28.74 -1.42
C VAL A 314 -8.61 28.80 -2.93
N GLY A 315 -7.85 27.82 -3.43
CA GLY A 315 -7.55 27.62 -4.86
C GLY A 315 -6.05 27.52 -5.20
N GLU A 316 -5.73 26.95 -6.36
CA GLU A 316 -4.37 26.73 -6.88
C GLU A 316 -3.84 28.01 -7.59
N VAL A 317 -2.71 28.57 -7.15
CA VAL A 317 -2.08 29.72 -7.82
C VAL A 317 -1.30 29.24 -9.05
N ILE A 318 -1.81 29.55 -10.25
CA ILE A 318 -1.30 28.98 -11.51
C ILE A 318 -0.46 29.94 -12.36
N ALA A 319 -0.53 31.26 -12.10
CA ALA A 319 0.29 32.25 -12.81
C ALA A 319 0.28 33.62 -12.13
N LYS A 320 1.35 34.40 -12.35
CA LYS A 320 1.38 35.84 -12.06
C LYS A 320 0.54 36.62 -13.07
N VAL A 321 -0.09 37.71 -12.61
CA VAL A 321 -0.79 38.70 -13.43
C VAL A 321 -0.24 40.09 -13.06
N GLY A 322 0.79 40.54 -13.77
CA GLY A 322 1.53 41.74 -13.40
C GLY A 322 2.31 41.56 -12.08
N ALA A 323 2.52 42.65 -11.34
CA ALA A 323 3.39 42.66 -10.16
C ALA A 323 2.72 42.13 -8.87
N THR A 324 1.41 42.31 -8.71
CA THR A 324 0.72 42.12 -7.41
C THR A 324 -0.56 41.30 -7.51
N ARG A 325 -0.81 40.64 -8.65
CA ARG A 325 -1.99 39.79 -8.83
C ARG A 325 -1.60 38.41 -9.29
N VAL A 326 -2.48 37.46 -9.02
CA VAL A 326 -2.33 36.05 -9.40
C VAL A 326 -3.59 35.54 -10.06
N ARG A 327 -3.41 34.61 -10.99
CA ARG A 327 -4.47 33.78 -11.54
C ARG A 327 -4.59 32.53 -10.67
N VAL A 328 -5.81 32.24 -10.22
CA VAL A 328 -6.09 31.14 -9.28
C VAL A 328 -7.12 30.21 -9.90
N ARG A 329 -6.83 28.92 -9.92
CA ARG A 329 -7.78 27.86 -10.28
C ARG A 329 -8.49 27.38 -9.02
N MET A 330 -9.80 27.57 -8.99
CA MET A 330 -10.65 27.15 -7.87
C MET A 330 -10.92 25.63 -7.95
N PRO A 331 -11.35 24.98 -6.86
CA PRO A 331 -11.65 23.53 -6.85
C PRO A 331 -12.70 23.10 -7.89
N ASN A 332 -13.61 24.00 -8.30
CA ASN A 332 -14.58 23.75 -9.36
C ASN A 332 -14.03 23.93 -10.79
N GLY A 333 -12.71 24.12 -10.93
CA GLY A 333 -12.02 24.35 -12.20
C GLY A 333 -12.12 25.77 -12.74
N SER A 334 -12.93 26.65 -12.14
CA SER A 334 -13.02 28.05 -12.58
C SER A 334 -11.72 28.80 -12.30
N ILE A 335 -11.40 29.76 -13.16
CA ILE A 335 -10.20 30.58 -13.03
C ILE A 335 -10.61 32.00 -12.64
N THR A 336 -10.02 32.50 -11.55
CA THR A 336 -10.22 33.87 -11.07
C THR A 336 -8.89 34.61 -11.00
N VAL A 337 -8.94 35.94 -10.82
CA VAL A 337 -7.74 36.75 -10.60
C VAL A 337 -7.91 37.56 -9.32
N ARG A 338 -7.04 37.32 -8.34
CA ARG A 338 -7.02 38.05 -7.06
C ARG A 338 -5.69 38.78 -6.85
N ASN A 339 -5.64 39.65 -5.84
CA ASN A 339 -4.36 40.16 -5.37
C ASN A 339 -3.52 39.01 -4.82
N ALA A 340 -2.21 39.08 -5.06
CA ALA A 340 -1.25 38.20 -4.44
C ALA A 340 -1.25 38.45 -2.92
N VAL A 341 -1.11 37.39 -2.14
CA VAL A 341 -0.99 37.44 -0.69
C VAL A 341 0.34 36.81 -0.29
N ALA A 342 0.88 37.25 0.86
CA ALA A 342 2.14 36.71 1.35
C ALA A 342 2.08 35.17 1.44
N GLY A 343 3.09 34.50 0.89
CA GLY A 343 3.16 33.04 0.81
C GLY A 343 2.62 32.45 -0.50
N ASP A 344 1.93 33.21 -1.35
CA ASP A 344 1.58 32.74 -2.69
C ASP A 344 2.84 32.35 -3.46
N THR A 345 2.84 31.15 -4.03
CA THR A 345 3.93 30.64 -4.87
C THR A 345 3.44 30.47 -6.30
N VAL A 346 4.32 30.75 -7.27
CA VAL A 346 4.05 30.47 -8.69
C VAL A 346 5.15 29.58 -9.26
N PRO A 347 4.80 28.57 -10.07
CA PRO A 347 5.79 27.77 -10.75
C PRO A 347 6.54 28.62 -11.80
N GLY A 348 7.85 28.44 -11.85
CA GLY A 348 8.77 29.10 -12.75
C GLY A 348 9.32 28.17 -13.84
N PRO A 349 10.21 28.69 -14.72
CA PRO A 349 10.81 27.87 -15.76
C PRO A 349 11.70 26.78 -15.17
N ARG A 350 11.62 25.60 -15.79
CA ARG A 350 12.47 24.44 -15.47
C ARG A 350 13.93 24.74 -15.77
N THR A 351 14.80 24.34 -14.84
CA THR A 351 16.26 24.35 -14.97
C THR A 351 16.80 22.93 -14.86
N ILE A 352 17.72 22.57 -15.76
CA ILE A 352 18.43 21.28 -15.73
C ILE A 352 19.91 21.52 -15.55
N THR A 353 20.49 20.83 -14.58
CA THR A 353 21.93 20.78 -14.34
C THR A 353 22.55 19.57 -15.07
N PRO A 354 23.50 19.77 -16.00
CA PRO A 354 24.22 18.68 -16.66
C PRO A 354 25.15 17.90 -15.70
N PRO A 355 25.64 16.70 -16.10
CA PRO A 355 25.43 16.02 -17.38
C PRO A 355 23.98 15.53 -17.59
N ARG A 356 23.65 15.27 -18.86
CA ARG A 356 22.40 14.65 -19.28
C ARG A 356 22.71 13.29 -19.91
N HIS A 357 21.97 12.26 -19.52
CA HIS A 357 22.05 10.92 -20.11
C HIS A 357 20.65 10.47 -20.48
N VAL A 358 20.34 10.47 -21.77
CA VAL A 358 19.12 9.85 -22.29
C VAL A 358 19.36 8.35 -22.34
N VAL A 359 18.63 7.60 -21.52
CA VAL A 359 18.84 6.16 -21.35
C VAL A 359 18.35 5.43 -22.59
N ALA A 360 19.24 4.69 -23.25
CA ALA A 360 18.90 3.90 -24.41
C ALA A 360 18.08 2.66 -24.01
N ALA A 361 17.19 2.20 -24.89
CA ALA A 361 16.37 1.01 -24.65
C ALA A 361 17.20 -0.24 -24.30
N ALA A 362 18.42 -0.35 -24.83
CA ALA A 362 19.32 -1.47 -24.55
C ALA A 362 19.88 -1.45 -23.12
N GLU A 363 19.98 -0.29 -22.47
CA GLU A 363 20.51 -0.17 -21.10
C GLU A 363 19.51 -0.71 -20.06
N TRP A 364 18.21 -0.72 -20.39
CA TRP A 364 17.17 -1.30 -19.54
C TRP A 364 17.14 -2.82 -19.56
N ARG A 365 17.70 -3.48 -20.59
CA ARG A 365 17.85 -4.94 -20.66
C ARG A 365 18.93 -5.39 -19.71
#